data_AF-A0A9E4K9Y8-F1
#
_entry.id   AF-A0A9E4K9Y8-F1
#
_cell.length_a   1.000
_cell.length_b   1.000
_cell.length_c   1.000
_cell.angle_alpha   90.00
_cell.angle_beta   90.00
_cell.angle_gamma   90.00
#
_symmetry.space_group_name_H-M   'P 1'
#
loop_
_entity.id
_entity.type
_entity.pdbx_description
1 polymer ?
#
loop_
_entity_poly.entity_id
_entity_poly.type
_entity_poly.pdbx_seq_one_letter_code
_entity_poly.pdbx_strand_id
1 'polypeptide(L)' 'MIKKPEMILIDVDGTLVDSVPDLAYCVDETMKQLGRPVYG' A
#
# COMPACT_ATOMS: atom_id res chain seq x y z
N MET A 1 -22.90 -24.08 16.10
CA MET A 1 -22.87 -23.40 14.78
C MET A 1 -22.08 -22.11 14.93
N ILE A 2 -21.09 -21.87 14.06
CA ILE A 2 -20.36 -20.60 14.04
C ILE A 2 -21.21 -19.57 13.26
N LYS A 3 -21.44 -18.39 13.85
CA LYS A 3 -22.07 -17.28 13.13
C LYS A 3 -21.13 -16.77 12.04
N LYS A 4 -21.64 -16.66 10.82
CA LYS A 4 -20.89 -16.07 9.70
C LYS A 4 -21.06 -14.54 9.70
N PRO A 5 -20.01 -13.79 9.34
CA PRO A 5 -20.14 -12.36 9.13
C PRO A 5 -21.03 -12.09 7.91
N GLU A 6 -21.85 -11.05 8.00
CA GLU A 6 -22.73 -10.60 6.90
C GLU A 6 -21.96 -9.78 5.86
N MET A 7 -20.80 -9.22 6.23
CA MET A 7 -19.92 -8.47 5.35
C MET A 7 -18.47 -8.65 5.80
N ILE A 8 -17.56 -8.67 4.83
CA ILE A 8 -16.12 -8.55 5.06
C ILE A 8 -15.64 -7.41 4.18
N LEU A 9 -15.10 -6.36 4.80
CA LEU A 9 -14.42 -5.28 4.10
C LEU A 9 -12.91 -5.56 4.17
N ILE A 10 -12.27 -5.55 3.01
CA ILE A 10 -10.84 -5.86 2.88
C ILE A 10 -10.20 -4.69 2.14
N ASP A 11 -9.07 -4.23 2.67
CA ASP A 11 -8.24 -3.22 2.02
C ASP A 11 -7.55 -3.81 0.77
N VAL A 12 -7.08 -2.96 -0.13
CA VAL A 12 -6.40 -3.39 -1.35
C VAL A 12 -4.89 -3.41 -1.14
N ASP A 13 -4.33 -2.25 -0.84
CA ASP A 13 -2.88 -2.06 -0.79
C ASP A 13 -2.27 -2.77 0.42
N GLY A 14 -1.28 -3.62 0.17
CA GLY A 14 -0.66 -4.44 1.21
C GLY A 14 -1.57 -5.54 1.80
N THR A 15 -2.78 -5.72 1.26
CA THR A 15 -3.71 -6.77 1.70
C THR A 15 -4.10 -7.71 0.57
N LEU A 16 -4.72 -7.21 -0.51
CA LEU A 16 -5.05 -7.99 -1.70
C LEU A 16 -3.96 -7.89 -2.77
N VAL A 17 -3.19 -6.81 -2.77
CA VAL A 17 -2.11 -6.55 -3.70
C VAL A 17 -0.85 -6.20 -2.91
N ASP A 18 0.28 -6.84 -3.25
CA ASP A 18 1.59 -6.50 -2.71
C ASP A 18 2.14 -5.24 -3.41
N SER A 19 1.43 -4.12 -3.24
CA SER A 19 1.71 -2.84 -3.90
C SER A 19 2.68 -1.95 -3.12
N VAL A 20 3.04 -2.31 -1.89
CA VAL A 20 3.92 -1.50 -1.03
C VAL A 20 5.27 -1.21 -1.69
N PRO A 21 5.97 -2.18 -2.32
CA PRO A 21 7.24 -1.90 -3.00
C PRO A 21 7.10 -0.92 -4.17
N ASP A 22 6.00 -1.00 -4.91
CA ASP A 22 5.76 -0.12 -6.07
C ASP A 22 5.41 1.31 -5.63
N LEU A 23 4.58 1.43 -4.59
CA LEU A 23 4.24 2.72 -3.98
C LEU A 23 5.48 3.41 -3.40
N ALA A 24 6.32 2.63 -2.71
CA ALA A 24 7.61 3.07 -2.19
C ALA A 24 8.50 3.68 -3.29
N TYR A 25 8.66 2.91 -4.38
CA TYR A 25 9.40 3.37 -5.56
C TYR A 25 8.82 4.67 -6.14
N CYS A 26 7.51 4.76 -6.32
CA CYS A 26 6.86 5.95 -6.90
C CYS A 26 7.04 7.20 -6.04
N VAL A 27 6.94 7.05 -4.72
CA VAL A 27 7.19 8.14 -3.76
C VAL A 27 8.66 8.56 -3.83
N ASP A 28 9.59 7.62 -3.81
CA ASP A 28 11.02 7.91 -3.88
C ASP A 28 11.41 8.64 -5.16
N GLU A 29 10.88 8.23 -6.32
CA GLU A 29 11.10 8.93 -7.59
C GLU A 29 10.57 10.37 -7.55
N THR A 30 9.43 10.59 -6.90
CA THR A 30 8.89 11.93 -6.70
C THR A 30 9.79 12.77 -5.79
N MET A 31 10.30 12.20 -4.69
CA MET A 31 11.16 12.92 -3.76
C MET A 31 12.52 13.29 -4.39
N LYS A 32 13.08 12.41 -5.22
CA LYS A 32 14.27 12.70 -6.02
C LYS A 32 14.07 13.91 -6.92
N GLN A 33 12.94 13.99 -7.63
CA GLN A 33 12.61 15.15 -8.49
C GLN A 33 12.48 16.45 -7.71
N LEU A 34 12.02 16.38 -6.46
CA LEU A 34 11.92 17.52 -5.55
C LEU A 34 13.23 17.87 -4.84
N GLY A 35 14.31 17.12 -5.08
CA GLY A 35 15.60 17.31 -4.40
C GLY A 35 15.55 16.96 -2.90
N ARG A 36 14.66 16.06 -2.51
CA ARG A 36 14.46 15.63 -1.11
C ARG A 36 15.01 14.21 -0.88
N PRO A 37 15.30 13.83 0.38
CA PRO A 37 15.65 12.46 0.72
C PRO A 37 14.56 11.46 0.30
N VAL A 38 14.96 10.21 0.05
CA VAL A 38 14.07 9.06 -0.15
C VAL A 38 13.63 8.48 1.19
N TYR A 39 12.52 7.75 1.21
CA TYR A 39 11.92 7.25 2.45
C TYR A 39 11.62 5.74 2.42
N GLY A 40 11.69 5.08 1.27
CA GLY A 40 11.20 3.72 1.15
C GLY A 40 9.69 3.76 1.18
#